data_AF-A0A7Y3LSY5-F1
#
_entry.id   AF-A0A7Y3LSY5-F1
#
_cell.length_a   1.000
_cell.length_b   1.000
_cell.length_c   1.000
_cell.angle_alpha   90.00
_cell.angle_beta   90.00
_cell.angle_gamma   90.00
#
_symmetry.space_group_name_H-M   'P 1'
#
loop_
_entity.id
_entity.type
_entity.pdbx_description
1 polymer ?
#
loop_
_entity_poly.entity_id
_entity_poly.type
_entity_poly.pdbx_seq_one_letter_code
_entity_poly.pdbx_strand_id
1 'polypeptide(L)'
;MPRDTRDLNWNSLLQFDQEMIISGLRTDADAARLRENEEERALYLKKAEQLDMLPRLWELGVRLTVDEYTDALRVRRWIQHEQQIATHERWVARRVARGLPAQVTQWNADEVAKLRAKIRFYWSADGHLLFVILGDDGALTVNSEYLTPEWVEQLRRAMPSFTELLTRYADNQASGLGHAGLALDSTPLPGPTLPEPVRLWCERMEEQLRRRGAEQARTGSGA
;
A
#
# COMPACT_ATOMS: atom_id res chain seq x y z
N MET A 1 -23.00 -2.53 -22.16
CA MET A 1 -22.94 -1.10 -21.86
C MET A 1 -21.84 -0.89 -20.82
N PRO A 2 -20.73 -0.20 -21.14
CA PRO A 2 -19.77 0.14 -20.10
C PRO A 2 -20.43 1.18 -19.21
N ARG A 3 -20.63 0.85 -17.92
CA ARG A 3 -21.03 1.84 -16.92
C ARG A 3 -19.92 2.89 -16.87
N ASP A 4 -20.26 4.15 -17.09
CA ASP A 4 -19.32 5.24 -16.96
C ASP A 4 -18.77 5.21 -15.53
N THR A 5 -17.49 4.88 -15.38
CA THR A 5 -16.82 4.77 -14.07
C THR A 5 -16.79 6.11 -13.34
N ARG A 6 -17.11 7.21 -14.05
CA ARG A 6 -17.31 8.56 -13.49
C ARG A 6 -18.52 8.68 -12.58
N ASP A 7 -19.46 7.73 -12.59
CA ASP A 7 -20.63 7.73 -11.70
C ASP A 7 -20.43 6.90 -10.42
N LEU A 8 -19.28 6.23 -10.27
CA LEU A 8 -18.99 5.49 -9.06
C LEU A 8 -18.79 6.43 -7.87
N ASN A 9 -19.42 6.10 -6.75
CA ASN A 9 -19.17 6.75 -5.47
C ASN A 9 -17.90 6.15 -4.84
N TRP A 10 -16.75 6.71 -5.22
CA TRP A 10 -15.44 6.29 -4.73
C TRP A 10 -15.30 6.39 -3.20
N ASN A 11 -16.03 7.30 -2.54
CA ASN A 11 -16.05 7.39 -1.07
C ASN A 11 -16.64 6.13 -0.46
N SER A 12 -17.83 5.73 -0.93
CA SER A 12 -18.50 4.52 -0.44
C SER A 12 -17.70 3.25 -0.75
N LEU A 13 -17.04 3.20 -1.91
CA LEU A 13 -16.19 2.06 -2.25
C LEU A 13 -14.95 1.98 -1.35
N LEU A 14 -14.28 3.11 -1.09
CA LEU A 14 -13.14 3.15 -0.17
C LEU A 14 -13.54 2.75 1.25
N GLN A 15 -14.66 3.31 1.74
CA GLN A 15 -15.22 2.98 3.05
C GLN A 15 -15.49 1.48 3.14
N PHE A 16 -16.26 0.94 2.19
CA PHE A 16 -16.62 -0.48 2.16
C PHE A 16 -15.39 -1.38 2.18
N ASP A 17 -14.41 -1.12 1.31
CA ASP A 17 -13.21 -1.93 1.25
C ASP A 17 -12.41 -1.88 2.57
N GLN A 18 -12.24 -0.69 3.16
CA GLN A 18 -11.45 -0.53 4.39
C GLN A 18 -12.16 -1.17 5.58
N GLU A 19 -13.45 -0.91 5.75
CA GLU A 19 -14.26 -1.47 6.84
C GLU A 19 -14.37 -3.00 6.73
N MET A 20 -14.53 -3.54 5.52
CA MET A 20 -14.59 -4.99 5.31
C MET A 20 -13.31 -5.69 5.78
N ILE A 21 -12.14 -5.15 5.40
CA ILE A 21 -10.85 -5.75 5.77
C ILE A 21 -10.64 -5.68 7.28
N ILE A 22 -10.91 -4.52 7.89
CA ILE A 22 -10.74 -4.32 9.34
C ILE A 22 -11.71 -5.20 10.13
N SER A 23 -12.96 -5.29 9.68
CA SER A 23 -13.97 -6.19 10.28
C SER A 23 -13.58 -7.66 10.16
N GLY A 24 -13.02 -8.06 9.00
CA GLY A 24 -12.49 -9.41 8.81
C GLY A 24 -11.38 -9.76 9.81
N LEU A 25 -10.40 -8.86 9.98
CA LEU A 25 -9.33 -9.04 10.96
C LEU A 25 -9.85 -9.12 12.41
N ARG A 26 -10.85 -8.31 12.77
CA ARG A 26 -11.46 -8.37 14.10
C ARG A 26 -12.22 -9.68 14.32
N THR A 27 -12.91 -10.18 13.28
CA THR A 27 -13.59 -11.48 13.31
C THR A 27 -12.57 -12.62 13.49
N ASP A 28 -11.45 -12.58 12.77
CA ASP A 28 -10.37 -13.55 12.93
C ASP A 28 -9.75 -13.50 14.34
N ALA A 29 -9.62 -12.30 14.92
CA ALA A 29 -9.18 -12.13 16.31
C ALA A 29 -10.15 -12.78 17.30
N ASP A 30 -11.46 -12.61 17.11
CA ASP A 30 -12.47 -13.27 17.94
C ASP A 30 -12.45 -14.80 17.78
N ALA A 31 -12.25 -15.29 16.56
CA ALA A 31 -12.09 -16.72 16.33
C ALA A 31 -10.83 -17.28 17.01
N ALA A 32 -9.71 -16.53 16.98
CA ALA A 32 -8.49 -16.89 17.69
C ALA A 32 -8.68 -16.89 19.23
N ARG A 33 -9.45 -15.92 19.75
CA ARG A 33 -9.86 -15.89 21.16
C ARG A 33 -10.61 -17.14 21.58
N LEU A 34 -11.57 -17.59 20.76
CA LEU A 34 -12.35 -18.81 21.02
C LEU A 34 -11.49 -20.09 21.00
N ARG A 35 -10.34 -20.06 20.30
CA ARG A 35 -9.34 -21.14 20.30
C ARG A 35 -8.29 -21.00 21.39
N GLU A 36 -8.43 -20.02 22.29
CA GLU A 36 -7.47 -19.69 23.35
C GLU A 36 -6.06 -19.34 22.80
N ASN A 37 -5.98 -18.83 21.57
CA ASN A 37 -4.74 -18.45 20.91
C ASN A 37 -4.51 -16.94 21.01
N GLU A 38 -4.07 -16.47 22.18
CA GLU A 38 -3.89 -15.03 22.46
C GLU A 38 -2.84 -14.37 21.56
N GLU A 39 -1.80 -15.11 21.16
CA GLU A 39 -0.76 -14.59 20.25
C GLU A 39 -1.34 -14.24 18.87
N GLU A 40 -2.15 -15.15 18.31
CA GLU A 40 -2.81 -14.96 17.02
C GLU A 40 -3.87 -13.86 17.10
N ARG A 41 -4.64 -13.82 18.19
CA ARG A 41 -5.58 -12.73 18.47
C ARG A 41 -4.88 -11.37 18.47
N ALA A 42 -3.79 -11.24 19.23
CA ALA A 42 -3.02 -9.99 19.32
C ALA A 42 -2.44 -9.59 17.95
N LEU A 43 -2.01 -10.56 17.14
CA LEU A 43 -1.57 -10.30 15.77
C LEU A 43 -2.68 -9.71 14.89
N TYR A 44 -3.87 -10.30 14.90
CA TYR A 44 -5.00 -9.80 14.11
C TYR A 44 -5.47 -8.42 14.56
N LEU A 45 -5.56 -8.17 15.87
CA LEU A 45 -5.90 -6.86 16.41
C LEU A 45 -4.86 -5.80 16.02
N LYS A 46 -3.57 -6.12 16.12
CA LYS A 46 -2.49 -5.21 15.68
C LYS A 46 -2.61 -4.88 14.19
N LYS A 47 -2.94 -5.87 13.34
CA LYS A 47 -3.13 -5.64 11.90
C LYS A 47 -4.32 -4.72 11.63
N ALA A 48 -5.41 -4.88 12.37
CA ALA A 48 -6.59 -4.02 12.28
C ALA A 48 -6.26 -2.59 12.71
N GLU A 49 -5.58 -2.42 13.85
CA GLU A 49 -5.14 -1.12 14.38
C GLU A 49 -4.28 -0.37 13.36
N GLN A 50 -3.30 -1.03 12.74
CA GLN A 50 -2.44 -0.40 11.71
C GLN A 50 -3.24 0.13 10.50
N LEU A 51 -4.35 -0.51 10.15
CA LEU A 51 -5.23 -0.04 9.07
C LEU A 51 -6.20 1.05 9.54
N ASP A 52 -6.65 1.00 10.80
CA ASP A 52 -7.45 2.05 11.44
C ASP A 52 -6.68 3.38 11.57
N MET A 53 -5.34 3.36 11.52
CA MET A 53 -4.51 4.57 11.53
C MET A 53 -4.59 5.38 10.23
N LEU A 54 -5.13 4.80 9.14
CA LEU A 54 -5.34 5.53 7.90
C LEU A 54 -6.55 6.48 8.03
N PRO A 55 -6.46 7.71 7.50
CA PRO A 55 -7.53 8.69 7.57
C PRO A 55 -8.77 8.18 6.83
N ARG A 56 -9.94 8.46 7.41
CA ARG A 56 -11.24 8.15 6.82
C ARG A 56 -11.59 9.23 5.80
N LEU A 57 -10.94 9.20 4.64
CA LEU A 57 -11.06 10.24 3.62
C LEU A 57 -12.51 10.50 3.17
N TRP A 58 -13.38 9.49 3.27
CA TRP A 58 -14.81 9.60 2.95
C TRP A 58 -15.59 10.49 3.93
N GLU A 59 -15.11 10.69 5.16
CA GLU A 59 -15.75 11.53 6.17
C GLU A 59 -15.52 13.04 5.92
N LEU A 60 -14.62 13.41 5.01
CA LEU A 60 -14.32 14.81 4.69
C LEU A 60 -15.40 15.49 3.82
N GLY A 61 -16.46 14.77 3.44
CA GLY A 61 -17.62 15.33 2.72
C GLY A 61 -17.35 15.75 1.27
N VAL A 62 -16.16 15.46 0.73
CA VAL A 62 -15.77 15.73 -0.65
C VAL A 62 -15.70 14.42 -1.43
N ARG A 63 -16.25 14.41 -2.64
CA ARG A 63 -16.17 13.24 -3.52
C ARG A 63 -14.72 12.99 -3.94
N LEU A 64 -14.24 11.76 -3.74
CA LEU A 64 -12.92 11.31 -4.18
C LEU A 64 -12.87 11.16 -5.70
N THR A 65 -11.70 11.44 -6.27
CA THR A 65 -11.37 11.05 -7.64
C THR A 65 -10.91 9.60 -7.70
N VAL A 66 -10.84 9.02 -8.90
CA VAL A 66 -10.28 7.69 -9.11
C VAL A 66 -8.80 7.62 -8.68
N ASP A 67 -8.04 8.69 -8.89
CA ASP A 67 -6.63 8.75 -8.51
C ASP A 67 -6.44 8.75 -7.00
N GLU A 68 -7.27 9.49 -6.27
CA GLU A 68 -7.24 9.56 -4.80
C GLU A 68 -7.67 8.24 -4.16
N TYR A 69 -8.71 7.61 -4.71
CA TYR A 69 -9.11 6.26 -4.34
C TYR A 69 -7.95 5.28 -4.56
N THR A 70 -7.33 5.29 -5.74
CA THR A 70 -6.23 4.39 -6.10
C THR A 70 -5.00 4.66 -5.22
N ASP A 71 -4.73 5.91 -4.85
CA ASP A 71 -3.64 6.26 -3.94
C ASP A 71 -3.85 5.67 -2.54
N ALA A 72 -5.07 5.81 -1.99
CA ALA A 72 -5.43 5.18 -0.72
C ALA A 72 -5.32 3.64 -0.78
N LEU A 73 -5.73 3.03 -1.90
CA LEU A 73 -5.55 1.59 -2.12
C LEU A 73 -4.07 1.17 -2.12
N ARG A 74 -3.18 1.98 -2.72
CA ARG A 74 -1.74 1.69 -2.74
C ARG A 74 -1.16 1.69 -1.33
N VAL A 75 -1.48 2.68 -0.51
CA VAL A 75 -1.01 2.76 0.88
C VAL A 75 -1.53 1.57 1.70
N ARG A 76 -2.81 1.22 1.55
CA ARG A 76 -3.37 0.02 2.18
C ARG A 76 -2.62 -1.25 1.76
N ARG A 77 -2.37 -1.41 0.46
CA ARG A 77 -1.68 -2.59 -0.08
C ARG A 77 -0.24 -2.68 0.43
N TRP A 78 0.44 -1.55 0.61
CA TRP A 78 1.76 -1.50 1.25
C TRP A 78 1.71 -2.00 2.69
N ILE A 79 0.75 -1.50 3.51
CA ILE A 79 0.57 -1.98 4.90
C ILE A 79 0.35 -3.49 4.92
N GLN A 80 -0.55 -4.01 4.09
CA GLN A 80 -0.85 -5.45 4.03
C GLN A 80 0.37 -6.28 3.58
N HIS A 81 1.15 -5.79 2.63
CA HIS A 81 2.38 -6.43 2.18
C HIS A 81 3.40 -6.55 3.32
N GLU A 82 3.65 -5.45 4.03
CA GLU A 82 4.58 -5.45 5.16
C GLU A 82 4.04 -6.27 6.36
N GLN A 83 2.72 -6.30 6.58
CA GLN A 83 2.09 -7.19 7.56
C GLN A 83 2.29 -8.67 7.21
N GLN A 84 2.23 -9.03 5.93
CA GLN A 84 2.49 -10.38 5.46
C GLN A 84 3.94 -10.78 5.73
N ILE A 85 4.90 -9.92 5.37
CA ILE A 85 6.33 -10.15 5.63
C ILE A 85 6.59 -10.30 7.15
N ALA A 86 6.08 -9.38 7.97
CA ALA A 86 6.24 -9.45 9.42
C ALA A 86 5.62 -10.73 10.03
N THR A 87 4.54 -11.25 9.45
CA THR A 87 3.93 -12.53 9.87
C THR A 87 4.86 -13.70 9.57
N HIS A 88 5.46 -13.72 8.38
CA HIS A 88 6.43 -14.73 7.96
C HIS A 88 7.69 -14.72 8.84
N GLU A 89 8.27 -13.54 9.08
CA GLU A 89 9.44 -13.37 9.95
C GLU A 89 9.17 -13.84 11.39
N ARG A 90 8.02 -13.48 11.97
CA ARG A 90 7.61 -13.94 13.30
C ARG A 90 7.44 -15.46 13.36
N TRP A 91 6.84 -16.05 12.34
CA TRP A 91 6.69 -17.50 12.27
C TRP A 91 8.06 -18.20 12.32
N VAL A 92 9.06 -17.68 11.58
CA VAL A 92 10.42 -18.22 11.64
C VAL A 92 11.10 -17.99 12.96
N ALA A 93 11.03 -16.77 13.52
CA ALA A 93 11.64 -16.48 14.82
C ALA A 93 11.16 -17.48 15.89
N ARG A 94 9.87 -17.84 15.88
CA ARG A 94 9.30 -18.86 16.77
C ARG A 94 9.84 -20.27 16.49
N ARG A 95 9.98 -20.65 15.22
CA ARG A 95 10.51 -21.98 14.86
C ARG A 95 11.98 -22.11 15.28
N VAL A 96 12.80 -21.08 15.02
CA VAL A 96 14.21 -21.01 15.44
C VAL A 96 14.32 -21.08 16.97
N ALA A 97 13.50 -20.33 17.70
CA ALA A 97 13.48 -20.38 19.17
C ALA A 97 13.11 -21.77 19.73
N ARG A 98 12.42 -22.61 18.95
CA ARG A 98 12.08 -24.00 19.29
C ARG A 98 13.14 -25.03 18.84
N GLY A 99 14.32 -24.57 18.42
CA GLY A 99 15.45 -25.44 18.06
C GLY A 99 15.34 -26.10 16.68
N LEU A 100 14.49 -25.58 15.77
CA LEU A 100 14.41 -26.12 14.42
C LEU A 100 15.65 -25.78 13.57
N PRO A 101 16.00 -26.62 12.57
CA PRO A 101 17.22 -26.48 11.79
C PRO A 101 17.29 -25.17 11.00
N ALA A 102 18.51 -24.72 10.70
CA ALA A 102 18.80 -23.53 9.89
C ALA A 102 18.10 -23.50 8.50
N GLN A 103 17.72 -24.67 7.98
CA GLN A 103 16.95 -24.83 6.75
C GLN A 103 15.57 -24.13 6.81
N VAL A 104 14.95 -24.04 7.99
CA VAL A 104 13.67 -23.31 8.17
C VAL A 104 13.87 -21.80 8.05
N THR A 105 15.02 -21.29 8.48
CA THR A 105 15.41 -19.89 8.31
C THR A 105 15.65 -19.56 6.84
N GLN A 106 16.28 -20.47 6.10
CA GLN A 106 16.57 -20.29 4.68
C GLN A 106 15.29 -20.31 3.82
N TRP A 107 14.38 -21.25 4.05
CA TRP A 107 13.10 -21.30 3.33
C TRP A 107 12.31 -19.98 3.46
N ASN A 108 12.32 -19.37 4.63
CA ASN A 108 11.62 -18.09 4.82
C ASN A 108 12.34 -16.89 4.21
N ALA A 109 13.68 -16.89 4.24
CA ALA A 109 14.44 -15.90 3.50
C ALA A 109 14.08 -15.96 2.01
N ASP A 110 13.90 -17.16 1.46
CA ASP A 110 13.47 -17.36 0.07
C ASP A 110 12.02 -16.89 -0.16
N GLU A 111 11.07 -17.19 0.74
CA GLU A 111 9.68 -16.73 0.59
C GLU A 111 9.56 -15.20 0.70
N VAL A 112 10.24 -14.58 1.67
CA VAL A 112 10.29 -13.11 1.78
C VAL A 112 11.00 -12.51 0.56
N ALA A 113 12.09 -13.13 0.09
CA ALA A 113 12.77 -12.71 -1.13
C ALA A 113 11.85 -12.80 -2.36
N LYS A 114 11.04 -13.86 -2.50
CA LYS A 114 10.05 -13.99 -3.57
C LYS A 114 8.99 -12.88 -3.51
N LEU A 115 8.45 -12.59 -2.32
CA LEU A 115 7.49 -11.50 -2.14
C LEU A 115 8.09 -10.15 -2.56
N ARG A 116 9.31 -9.84 -2.10
CA ARG A 116 10.04 -8.60 -2.44
C ARG A 116 10.60 -8.59 -3.87
N ALA A 117 10.72 -9.75 -4.51
CA ALA A 117 11.13 -9.88 -5.91
C ALA A 117 9.98 -9.62 -6.87
N LYS A 118 8.73 -9.89 -6.46
CA LYS A 118 7.54 -9.64 -7.30
C LYS A 118 6.99 -8.25 -7.11
N ILE A 119 7.03 -7.73 -5.89
CA ILE A 119 6.37 -6.47 -5.53
C ILE A 119 7.35 -5.58 -4.78
N ARG A 120 7.42 -4.31 -5.19
CA ARG A 120 8.22 -3.29 -4.52
C ARG A 120 7.41 -2.03 -4.29
N PHE A 121 7.64 -1.43 -3.13
CA PHE A 121 7.09 -0.15 -2.73
C PHE A 121 8.24 0.81 -2.50
N TYR A 122 8.04 2.09 -2.81
CA TYR A 122 8.99 3.15 -2.55
C TYR A 122 8.24 4.36 -2.04
N TRP A 123 8.63 4.85 -0.88
CA TRP A 123 8.16 6.10 -0.34
C TRP A 123 9.13 7.22 -0.71
N SER A 124 8.57 8.37 -1.08
CA SER A 124 9.33 9.60 -1.21
C SER A 124 9.29 10.38 0.10
N ALA A 125 10.24 11.31 0.24
CA ALA A 125 10.31 12.19 1.41
C ALA A 125 9.12 13.15 1.53
N ASP A 126 8.33 13.32 0.48
CA ASP A 126 7.10 14.12 0.42
C ASP A 126 5.82 13.27 0.48
N GLY A 127 5.93 12.01 0.92
CA GLY A 127 4.79 11.14 1.19
C GLY A 127 4.09 10.59 -0.05
N HIS A 128 4.74 10.56 -1.21
CA HIS A 128 4.24 9.82 -2.36
C HIS A 128 4.69 8.36 -2.29
N LEU A 129 3.82 7.45 -2.74
CA LEU A 129 4.09 6.03 -2.79
C LEU A 129 4.14 5.57 -4.25
N LEU A 130 5.31 5.10 -4.67
CA LEU A 130 5.47 4.37 -5.92
C LEU A 130 5.35 2.87 -5.64
N PHE A 131 4.51 2.20 -6.43
CA PHE A 131 4.27 0.77 -6.33
C PHE A 131 4.61 0.10 -7.65
N VAL A 132 5.47 -0.93 -7.61
CA VAL A 132 5.94 -1.63 -8.81
C VAL A 132 5.72 -3.14 -8.67
N ILE A 133 5.11 -3.78 -9.67
CA ILE A 133 4.96 -5.23 -9.76
C ILE A 133 5.71 -5.74 -10.98
N LEU A 134 6.50 -6.78 -10.81
CA LEU A 134 7.03 -7.61 -11.89
C LEU A 134 6.03 -8.72 -12.22
N GLY A 135 5.47 -8.68 -13.43
CA GLY A 135 4.62 -9.71 -13.98
C GLY A 135 5.39 -11.00 -14.27
N ASP A 136 4.65 -12.11 -14.37
CA ASP A 136 5.26 -13.41 -14.70
C ASP A 136 5.74 -13.47 -16.17
N ASP A 137 5.27 -12.54 -17.00
CA ASP A 137 5.73 -12.26 -18.36
C ASP A 137 7.00 -11.38 -18.40
N GLY A 138 7.53 -10.98 -17.24
CA GLY A 138 8.67 -10.08 -17.12
C GLY A 138 8.32 -8.60 -17.29
N ALA A 139 7.06 -8.26 -17.55
CA ALA A 139 6.65 -6.87 -17.71
C ALA A 139 6.47 -6.18 -16.35
N LEU A 140 6.94 -4.95 -16.26
CA LEU A 140 6.74 -4.10 -15.10
C LEU A 140 5.41 -3.35 -15.21
N THR A 141 4.65 -3.38 -14.13
CA THR A 141 3.53 -2.46 -13.92
C THR A 141 3.86 -1.52 -12.76
N VAL A 142 3.56 -0.24 -12.92
CA VAL A 142 3.80 0.80 -11.92
C VAL A 142 2.50 1.51 -11.64
N ASN A 143 2.14 1.61 -10.36
CA ASN A 143 0.89 2.19 -9.89
C ASN A 143 -0.38 1.57 -10.54
N SER A 144 -0.30 0.28 -10.88
CA SER A 144 -1.34 -0.55 -11.52
C SER A 144 -1.46 -0.41 -13.04
N GLU A 145 -0.53 0.28 -13.70
CA GLU A 145 -0.49 0.43 -15.17
C GLU A 145 0.81 -0.14 -15.73
N TYR A 146 0.79 -0.63 -16.96
CA TYR A 146 2.02 -1.08 -17.64
C TYR A 146 3.01 0.08 -17.78
N LEU A 147 4.30 -0.22 -17.57
CA LEU A 147 5.36 0.79 -17.64
C LEU A 147 5.72 1.12 -19.10
N THR A 148 4.82 1.81 -19.80
CA THR A 148 5.08 2.35 -21.14
C THR A 148 5.88 3.66 -21.07
N PRO A 149 6.55 4.11 -22.14
CA PRO A 149 7.25 5.40 -22.16
C PRO A 149 6.33 6.58 -21.80
N GLU A 150 5.09 6.57 -22.29
CA GLU A 150 4.10 7.61 -21.99
C GLU A 150 3.74 7.62 -20.51
N TRP A 151 3.58 6.44 -19.92
CA TRP A 151 3.28 6.31 -18.49
C TRP A 151 4.47 6.74 -17.61
N VAL A 152 5.70 6.41 -17.99
CA VAL A 152 6.92 6.90 -17.32
C VAL A 152 6.93 8.42 -17.29
N GLU A 153 6.67 9.07 -18.41
CA GLU A 153 6.63 10.53 -18.50
C GLU A 153 5.52 11.15 -17.64
N GLN A 154 4.34 10.51 -17.61
CA GLN A 154 3.25 10.93 -16.73
C GLN A 154 3.65 10.82 -15.25
N LEU A 155 4.26 9.70 -14.85
CA LEU A 155 4.72 9.49 -13.48
C LEU A 155 5.82 10.46 -13.07
N ARG A 156 6.77 10.78 -13.96
CA ARG A 156 7.82 11.77 -13.69
C ARG A 156 7.24 13.17 -13.41
N ARG A 157 6.18 13.55 -14.11
CA ARG A 157 5.49 14.82 -13.86
C ARG A 157 4.67 14.79 -12.57
N ALA A 158 3.98 13.68 -12.31
CA ALA A 158 3.11 13.55 -11.14
C ALA A 158 3.89 13.34 -9.83
N MET A 159 5.06 12.71 -9.91
CA MET A 159 5.88 12.34 -8.75
C MET A 159 7.37 12.62 -9.04
N PRO A 160 7.78 13.90 -9.11
CA PRO A 160 9.14 14.27 -9.54
C PRO A 160 10.25 13.66 -8.70
N SER A 161 10.01 13.41 -7.41
CA SER A 161 10.95 12.78 -6.48
C SER A 161 11.36 11.35 -6.89
N PHE A 162 10.58 10.68 -7.76
CA PHE A 162 10.91 9.35 -8.27
C PHE A 162 11.53 9.34 -9.67
N THR A 163 11.86 10.50 -10.25
CA THR A 163 12.32 10.59 -11.65
C THR A 163 13.48 9.65 -11.95
N GLU A 164 14.51 9.63 -11.11
CA GLU A 164 15.68 8.76 -11.31
C GLU A 164 15.31 7.27 -11.21
N LEU A 165 14.49 6.91 -10.22
CA LEU A 165 14.03 5.53 -10.03
C LEU A 165 13.19 5.06 -11.23
N LEU A 166 12.31 5.92 -11.74
CA LEU A 166 11.50 5.66 -12.93
C LEU A 166 12.36 5.49 -14.19
N THR A 167 13.44 6.26 -14.34
CA THR A 167 14.41 6.05 -15.42
C THR A 167 15.02 4.66 -15.37
N ARG A 168 15.51 4.24 -14.20
CA ARG A 168 16.09 2.90 -14.05
C ARG A 168 15.07 1.80 -14.32
N TYR A 169 13.82 1.97 -13.89
CA TYR A 169 12.76 1.02 -14.20
C TYR A 169 12.41 0.96 -15.69
N ALA A 170 12.40 2.09 -16.39
CA ALA A 170 12.20 2.13 -17.83
C ALA A 170 13.34 1.42 -18.58
N ASP A 171 14.58 1.65 -18.18
CA ASP A 171 15.76 0.98 -18.76
C ASP A 171 15.73 -0.53 -18.49
N ASN A 172 15.34 -0.93 -17.27
CA ASN A 172 15.14 -2.33 -16.92
C ASN A 172 14.01 -2.98 -17.72
N GLN A 173 12.90 -2.28 -17.95
CA GLN A 173 11.79 -2.76 -18.77
C GLN A 173 12.25 -3.01 -20.21
N ALA A 174 12.97 -2.06 -20.81
CA ALA A 174 13.51 -2.19 -22.16
C ALA A 174 14.53 -3.34 -22.30
N SER A 175 15.23 -3.66 -21.20
CA SER A 175 16.28 -4.68 -21.16
C SER A 175 15.80 -6.03 -20.60
N GLY A 176 14.53 -6.16 -20.19
CA GLY A 176 14.00 -7.39 -19.58
C GLY A 176 14.64 -7.74 -18.22
N LEU A 177 15.14 -6.74 -17.48
CA LEU A 177 15.88 -6.93 -16.23
C LEU A 177 14.98 -6.87 -14.97
N GLY A 178 13.71 -6.51 -15.11
CA GLY A 178 12.76 -6.40 -14.01
C GLY A 178 13.26 -5.46 -12.91
N HIS A 179 13.49 -5.99 -11.71
CA HIS A 179 13.98 -5.21 -10.56
C HIS A 179 15.52 -5.21 -10.38
N ALA A 180 16.30 -5.73 -11.33
CA ALA A 180 17.75 -5.85 -11.18
C ALA A 180 18.42 -4.50 -10.89
N GLY A 181 19.44 -4.52 -10.02
CA GLY A 181 20.24 -3.33 -9.68
C GLY A 181 19.52 -2.26 -8.83
N LEU A 182 18.25 -2.48 -8.46
CA LEU A 182 17.48 -1.54 -7.66
C LEU A 182 17.46 -1.96 -6.19
N ALA A 183 17.76 -1.01 -5.31
CA ALA A 183 17.57 -1.20 -3.88
C ALA A 183 16.08 -1.35 -3.55
N LEU A 184 15.80 -2.07 -2.46
CA LEU A 184 14.49 -2.05 -1.82
C LEU A 184 14.40 -0.81 -0.95
N ASP A 185 13.27 -0.10 -1.03
CA ASP A 185 12.97 0.88 0.00
C ASP A 185 12.63 0.15 1.30
N SER A 186 13.26 0.58 2.39
CA SER A 186 13.05 0.02 3.73
C SER A 186 12.27 1.03 4.58
N THR A 187 11.05 1.35 4.15
CA THR A 187 10.11 2.07 5.01
C THR A 187 9.46 1.07 5.96
N PRO A 188 9.68 1.17 7.27
CA PRO A 188 9.18 0.18 8.22
C PRO A 188 7.64 0.18 8.25
N LEU A 189 7.05 -1.01 8.49
CA LEU A 189 5.62 -1.15 8.76
C LEU A 189 5.20 -0.20 9.90
N PRO A 190 4.00 0.41 9.84
CA PRO A 190 3.52 1.28 10.90
C PRO A 190 3.50 0.56 12.25
N GLY A 191 4.12 1.18 13.26
CA GLY A 191 4.04 0.73 14.63
C GLY A 191 2.76 1.26 15.29
N PRO A 192 2.76 1.55 16.60
CA PRO A 192 1.70 2.35 17.22
C PRO A 192 1.68 3.80 16.71
N THR A 193 2.70 4.20 15.92
CA THR A 193 2.81 5.51 15.28
C THR A 193 2.98 5.36 13.77
N LEU A 194 2.41 6.30 13.01
CA LEU A 194 2.57 6.36 11.56
C LEU A 194 4.04 6.69 11.23
N PRO A 195 4.69 5.93 10.33
CA PRO A 195 5.99 6.31 9.78
C PRO A 195 5.86 7.64 9.05
N GLU A 196 6.95 8.40 9.06
CA GLU A 196 6.97 9.77 8.52
C GLU A 196 6.40 9.89 7.10
N PRO A 197 6.75 9.03 6.13
CA PRO A 197 6.18 9.14 4.78
C PRO A 197 4.65 8.90 4.75
N VAL A 198 4.13 8.03 5.62
CA VAL A 198 2.69 7.77 5.72
C VAL A 198 1.98 8.95 6.38
N ARG A 199 2.58 9.55 7.41
CA ARG A 199 2.07 10.78 8.04
C ARG A 199 1.96 11.91 7.00
N LEU A 200 3.01 12.12 6.21
CA LEU A 200 3.03 13.13 5.14
C LEU A 200 2.01 12.83 4.05
N TRP A 201 1.81 11.55 3.70
CA TRP A 201 0.74 11.14 2.80
C TRP A 201 -0.65 11.52 3.35
N CYS A 202 -0.93 11.20 4.61
CA CYS A 202 -2.20 11.55 5.26
C CYS A 202 -2.45 13.06 5.20
N GLU A 203 -1.45 13.86 5.59
CA GLU A 203 -1.54 15.32 5.61
C GLU A 203 -1.82 15.89 4.22
N ARG A 204 -1.07 15.44 3.20
CA ARG A 204 -1.28 15.85 1.82
C ARG A 204 -2.70 15.53 1.33
N MET A 205 -3.15 14.30 1.55
CA MET A 205 -4.47 13.86 1.10
C MET A 205 -5.59 14.64 1.76
N GLU A 206 -5.53 14.85 3.07
CA GLU A 206 -6.53 15.63 3.77
C GLU A 206 -6.52 17.11 3.37
N GLU A 207 -5.33 17.72 3.23
CA GLU A 207 -5.21 19.11 2.78
C GLU A 207 -5.80 19.30 1.38
N GLN A 208 -5.48 18.41 0.44
CA GLN A 208 -6.02 18.43 -0.91
C GLN A 208 -7.56 18.36 -0.92
N LEU A 209 -8.13 17.46 -0.13
CA LEU A 209 -9.58 17.29 -0.04
C LEU A 209 -10.25 18.49 0.64
N ARG A 210 -9.68 19.02 1.74
CA ARG A 210 -10.20 20.23 2.39
C ARG A 210 -10.16 21.44 1.46
N ARG A 211 -9.06 21.62 0.72
CA ARG A 211 -8.91 22.70 -0.28
C ARG A 211 -10.00 22.61 -1.35
N ARG A 212 -10.21 21.42 -1.92
CA ARG A 212 -11.25 21.20 -2.94
C ARG A 212 -12.66 21.44 -2.37
N GLY A 213 -12.94 20.99 -1.15
CA GLY A 213 -14.21 21.27 -0.47
C GLY A 213 -14.46 22.77 -0.29
N ALA A 214 -13.43 23.54 0.11
CA ALA A 214 -13.52 24.99 0.24
C ALA A 214 -13.70 25.71 -1.11
N GLU A 215 -13.11 25.19 -2.19
CA GLU A 215 -13.33 25.71 -3.55
C GLU A 215 -14.76 25.45 -4.03
N GLN A 216 -15.30 24.24 -3.80
CA GLN A 216 -16.68 23.88 -4.13
C GLN A 216 -17.72 24.70 -3.34
N ALA A 217 -17.48 24.96 -2.05
CA ALA A 217 -18.37 25.80 -1.25
C ALA A 217 -18.42 27.25 -1.74
N ARG A 218 -17.29 27.78 -2.21
CA ARG A 218 -17.18 29.13 -2.78
C ARG A 218 -17.89 29.25 -4.13
N THR A 219 -17.79 28.24 -5.00
CA THR A 219 -18.46 28.23 -6.30
C THR A 219 -19.95 27.88 -6.20
N GLY A 220 -20.33 27.04 -5.25
CA GLY A 220 -21.73 26.64 -5.00
C GLY A 220 -22.57 27.66 -4.22
N SER A 221 -21.96 28.56 -3.44
CA SER A 221 -22.69 29.64 -2.75
C SER A 221 -22.96 30.88 -3.64
N GLY A 222 -22.57 30.83 -4.91
CA GLY A 222 -22.74 31.92 -5.88
C GLY A 222 -23.81 31.68 -6.95
N ALA A 223 -24.60 30.61 -6.82
CA ALA A 223 -25.73 30.25 -7.70
C ALA A 223 -27.04 30.25 -6.90
#